data_AF-A0A348ZKN6-F1
#
_entry.id   AF-A0A348ZKN6-F1
#
_cell.length_a   1.000
_cell.length_b   1.000
_cell.length_c   1.000
_cell.angle_alpha   90.00
_cell.angle_beta   90.00
_cell.angle_gamma   90.00
#
_symmetry.space_group_name_H-M   'P 1'
#
loop_
_entity.id
_entity.type
_entity.pdbx_description
1 polymer ?
#
loop_
_entity_poly.entity_id
_entity_poly.type
_entity_poly.pdbx_seq_one_letter_code
_entity_poly.pdbx_strand_id
1 'polypeptide(L)'
;MKNKNFKTGFILGMLSAAVLAIGIGAGIYFAMPKSTTVSEMSTKKMTLIEKVVDAYYYGKIDKSKMEEGTYKGLVEGLEDPYSEYYTKKEYEEQQLESSGKYVGIGAYVTQNDKTGIITITKAIDNSPAKKAGLKLGDVIAQVNGKEVTGMD
;
A
#
# COMPACT_ATOMS: atom_id res chain seq x y z
N MET A 1 -36.14 -50.43 -9.44
CA MET A 1 -36.19 -50.39 -7.95
C MET A 1 -35.13 -49.41 -7.45
N LYS A 2 -35.49 -48.29 -6.82
CA LYS A 2 -34.53 -47.28 -6.33
C LYS A 2 -33.93 -47.77 -5.00
N ASN A 3 -32.61 -47.89 -4.96
CA ASN A 3 -31.86 -48.46 -3.84
C ASN A 3 -31.85 -47.47 -2.66
N LYS A 4 -32.85 -47.57 -1.76
CA LYS A 4 -33.04 -46.65 -0.62
C LYS A 4 -31.81 -46.61 0.31
N ASN A 5 -31.05 -47.70 0.38
CA ASN A 5 -29.89 -47.84 1.26
C ASN A 5 -28.67 -47.00 0.83
N PHE A 6 -28.53 -46.69 -0.47
CA PHE A 6 -27.43 -45.84 -0.97
C PHE A 6 -27.60 -44.37 -0.57
N LYS A 7 -28.84 -43.87 -0.64
CA LYS A 7 -29.16 -42.49 -0.25
C LYS A 7 -28.94 -42.24 1.24
N THR A 8 -29.31 -43.21 2.08
CA THR A 8 -29.11 -43.12 3.54
C THR A 8 -27.62 -43.13 3.90
N GLY A 9 -26.81 -43.98 3.27
CA GLY A 9 -25.35 -44.01 3.47
C GLY A 9 -24.64 -42.73 3.01
N PHE A 10 -25.07 -42.16 1.88
CA PHE A 10 -24.53 -40.89 1.38
C PHE A 10 -24.83 -39.71 2.32
N ILE A 11 -26.06 -39.64 2.85
CA ILE A 11 -26.45 -38.57 3.79
C ILE A 11 -25.67 -38.67 5.11
N LEU A 12 -25.51 -39.89 5.65
CA LEU A 12 -24.72 -40.13 6.87
C LEU A 12 -23.24 -39.75 6.68
N GLY A 13 -22.65 -40.06 5.52
CA GLY A 13 -21.28 -39.65 5.19
C GLY A 13 -21.11 -38.13 5.06
N MET A 14 -22.11 -37.44 4.50
CA MET A 14 -22.09 -35.97 4.40
C MET A 14 -22.22 -35.32 5.79
N LEU A 15 -23.03 -35.89 6.68
CA LEU A 15 -23.20 -35.40 8.05
C LEU A 15 -21.93 -35.57 8.89
N SER A 16 -21.25 -36.71 8.80
CA SER A 16 -20.00 -36.92 9.54
C SER A 16 -18.87 -36.02 9.04
N ALA A 17 -18.77 -35.77 7.73
CA ALA A 17 -17.82 -34.83 7.16
C ALA A 17 -18.08 -33.38 7.63
N ALA A 18 -19.36 -32.98 7.73
CA ALA A 18 -19.73 -31.67 8.26
C ALA A 18 -19.35 -31.51 9.75
N VAL A 19 -19.58 -32.53 10.58
CA VAL A 19 -19.20 -32.51 12.00
C VAL A 19 -17.69 -32.42 12.17
N LEU A 20 -16.91 -33.13 11.36
CA LEU A 20 -15.44 -33.04 11.38
C LEU A 20 -14.94 -31.67 10.93
N ALA A 21 -15.52 -31.09 9.88
CA ALA A 21 -15.17 -29.74 9.43
C ALA A 21 -15.45 -28.67 10.49
N ILE A 22 -16.59 -28.77 11.19
CA ILE A 22 -16.96 -27.87 12.28
C ILE A 22 -16.02 -28.06 13.48
N GLY A 23 -15.70 -29.31 13.85
CA GLY A 23 -14.79 -29.62 14.96
C GLY A 23 -13.38 -29.09 14.73
N ILE A 24 -12.84 -29.24 13.52
CA ILE A 24 -11.53 -28.71 13.13
C ILE A 24 -11.56 -27.17 13.11
N GLY A 25 -12.60 -26.57 12.51
CA GLY A 25 -12.77 -25.11 12.47
C GLY A 25 -12.88 -24.49 13.88
N ALA A 26 -13.66 -25.10 14.76
CA ALA A 26 -13.81 -24.67 16.15
C ALA A 26 -12.52 -24.87 16.95
N GLY A 27 -11.80 -25.97 16.73
CA GLY A 27 -10.51 -26.24 17.36
C GLY A 27 -9.45 -25.19 16.97
N ILE A 28 -9.37 -24.83 15.68
CA ILE A 28 -8.48 -23.76 15.20
C ILE A 28 -8.90 -22.41 15.78
N TYR A 29 -10.20 -22.09 15.81
CA TYR A 29 -10.72 -20.83 16.37
C TYR A 29 -10.42 -20.67 17.87
N PHE A 30 -10.50 -21.77 18.65
CA PHE A 30 -10.19 -21.75 20.07
C PHE A 30 -8.68 -21.82 20.37
N ALA A 31 -7.88 -22.43 19.49
CA ALA A 31 -6.43 -22.54 19.65
C ALA A 31 -5.67 -21.29 19.19
N MET A 32 -6.30 -20.38 18.45
CA MET A 32 -5.70 -19.09 18.11
C MET A 32 -5.54 -18.21 19.36
N PRO A 33 -4.32 -17.74 19.69
CA PRO A 33 -4.12 -16.84 20.81
C PRO A 33 -4.90 -15.53 20.58
N LYS A 34 -5.86 -15.23 21.47
CA LYS A 34 -6.66 -13.98 21.44
C LYS A 34 -5.88 -12.76 21.96
N SER A 35 -4.56 -12.82 21.93
CA SER A 35 -3.67 -11.75 22.38
C SER A 35 -3.41 -10.83 21.20
N THR A 36 -4.22 -9.79 21.04
CA THR A 36 -3.84 -8.66 20.17
C THR A 36 -2.80 -7.82 20.91
N THR A 37 -1.65 -7.56 20.26
CA THR A 37 -0.62 -6.64 20.78
C THR A 37 -1.21 -5.26 21.09
N VAL A 38 -2.24 -4.88 20.34
CA VAL A 38 -3.03 -3.66 20.55
C VAL A 38 -4.13 -3.93 21.57
N SER A 39 -4.14 -3.19 22.67
CA SER A 39 -5.14 -3.37 23.74
C SER A 39 -6.55 -2.95 23.31
N GLU A 40 -7.59 -3.52 23.92
CA GLU A 40 -8.99 -3.08 23.76
C GLU A 40 -9.23 -1.60 24.13
N MET A 41 -8.33 -0.98 24.92
CA MET A 41 -8.40 0.45 25.23
C MET A 41 -8.09 1.31 23.99
N SER A 42 -7.29 0.78 23.07
CA SER A 42 -6.86 1.48 21.86
C SER A 42 -8.02 1.68 20.87
N THR A 43 -8.92 0.70 20.74
CA THR A 43 -10.07 0.80 19.84
C THR A 43 -11.06 1.87 20.31
N LYS A 44 -11.35 1.94 21.62
CA LYS A 44 -12.23 2.97 22.19
C LYS A 44 -11.68 4.38 21.96
N LYS A 45 -10.37 4.57 22.17
CA LYS A 45 -9.71 5.86 21.97
C LYS A 45 -9.67 6.25 20.49
N MET A 46 -9.44 5.29 19.59
CA MET A 46 -9.47 5.52 18.14
C MET A 46 -10.85 6.02 17.69
N THR A 47 -11.93 5.33 18.10
CA THR A 47 -13.30 5.76 17.79
C THR A 47 -13.63 7.15 18.35
N LEU A 48 -13.10 7.51 19.52
CA LEU A 48 -13.28 8.85 20.06
C LEU A 48 -12.55 9.90 19.20
N ILE A 49 -11.32 9.61 18.77
CA ILE A 49 -10.55 10.50 17.89
C ILE A 49 -11.27 10.68 16.56
N GLU A 50 -11.73 9.61 15.93
CA GLU A 50 -12.53 9.66 14.69
C GLU A 50 -13.74 10.58 14.84
N LYS A 51 -14.52 10.42 15.93
CA LYS A 51 -15.68 11.28 16.20
C LYS A 51 -15.31 12.74 16.36
N VAL A 52 -14.19 13.05 17.00
CA VAL A 52 -13.70 14.43 17.15
C VAL A 52 -13.28 15.00 15.80
N VAL A 53 -12.56 14.22 14.98
CA VAL A 53 -12.18 14.63 13.63
C VAL A 53 -13.43 14.90 12.79
N ASP A 54 -14.39 13.99 12.77
CA ASP A 54 -15.64 14.15 12.02
C ASP A 54 -16.46 15.37 12.47
N ALA A 55 -16.44 15.69 13.77
CA ALA A 55 -17.22 16.80 14.32
C ALA A 55 -16.57 18.17 14.11
N TYR A 56 -15.23 18.26 14.10
CA TYR A 56 -14.52 19.54 14.18
C TYR A 56 -13.55 19.80 13.03
N TYR A 57 -13.22 18.80 12.21
CA TYR A 57 -12.33 19.01 11.06
C TYR A 57 -13.10 19.62 9.89
N TYR A 58 -12.65 20.79 9.44
CA TYR A 58 -13.31 21.56 8.38
C TYR A 58 -12.93 21.10 6.96
N GLY A 59 -11.81 20.40 6.80
CA GLY A 59 -11.27 19.99 5.51
C GLY A 59 -11.93 18.73 4.94
N LYS A 60 -11.57 18.40 3.68
CA LYS A 60 -11.94 17.10 3.10
C LYS A 60 -11.14 16.00 3.79
N ILE A 61 -11.85 15.01 4.32
CA ILE A 61 -11.25 13.83 4.94
C ILE A 61 -11.00 12.77 3.87
N ASP A 62 -9.75 12.38 3.70
CA ASP A 62 -9.35 11.22 2.91
C ASP A 62 -9.18 10.02 3.84
N LYS A 63 -10.22 9.18 3.91
CA LYS A 63 -10.26 8.03 4.81
C LYS A 63 -9.15 7.02 4.51
N SER A 64 -8.79 6.83 3.25
CA SER A 64 -7.71 5.91 2.85
C SER A 64 -6.38 6.36 3.44
N LYS A 65 -6.09 7.67 3.38
CA LYS A 65 -4.87 8.22 3.98
C LYS A 65 -4.86 8.13 5.50
N MET A 66 -6.01 8.29 6.16
CA MET A 66 -6.12 8.12 7.61
C MET A 66 -5.86 6.67 8.04
N GLU A 67 -6.40 5.70 7.30
CA GLU A 67 -6.16 4.27 7.54
C GLU A 67 -4.68 3.91 7.34
N GLU A 68 -4.09 4.32 6.22
CA GLU A 68 -2.66 4.11 5.94
C GLU A 68 -1.76 4.72 7.03
N GLY A 69 -2.06 5.95 7.45
CA GLY A 69 -1.34 6.61 8.54
C GLY A 69 -1.49 5.88 9.88
N THR A 70 -2.64 5.25 10.13
CA THR A 70 -2.87 4.44 11.34
C THR A 70 -2.00 3.19 11.33
N TYR A 71 -1.88 2.50 10.19
CA TYR A 71 -1.00 1.33 10.06
C TYR A 71 0.47 1.70 10.21
N LYS A 72 0.90 2.82 9.62
CA LYS A 72 2.26 3.36 9.80
C LYS A 72 2.56 3.63 11.26
N GLY A 73 1.73 4.43 11.94
CA GLY A 73 1.92 4.75 13.35
C GLY A 73 1.94 3.53 14.28
N LEU A 74 1.18 2.48 13.94
CA LEU A 74 1.20 1.23 14.70
C LEU A 74 2.55 0.51 14.60
N VAL A 75 3.15 0.47 13.40
CA VAL A 75 4.46 -0.15 13.18
C VAL A 75 5.59 0.72 13.73
N GLU A 76 5.50 2.05 13.58
CA GLU A 76 6.44 3.02 14.18
C GLU A 76 6.52 2.87 15.70
N GLY A 77 5.41 2.52 16.36
CA GLY A 77 5.36 2.28 17.80
C GLY A 77 6.21 1.09 18.28
N LEU A 78 6.77 0.27 17.37
CA LEU A 78 7.75 -0.76 17.72
C LEU A 78 9.14 -0.17 18.03
N GLU A 79 9.40 1.09 17.66
CA GLU A 79 10.70 1.76 17.79
C GLU A 79 11.86 0.94 17.17
N ASP A 80 11.55 0.10 16.18
CA ASP A 80 12.50 -0.74 15.46
C ASP A 80 12.81 -0.12 14.08
N PRO A 81 14.05 0.32 13.81
CA PRO A 81 14.42 0.95 12.55
C PRO A 81 14.32 0.01 11.33
N TYR A 82 14.18 -1.29 11.54
CA TYR A 82 14.00 -2.28 10.47
C TYR A 82 12.54 -2.64 10.19
N SER A 83 11.61 -2.12 10.99
CA SER A 83 10.18 -2.37 10.85
C SER A 83 9.49 -1.16 10.24
N GLU A 84 8.99 -1.30 9.02
CA GLU A 84 8.27 -0.24 8.32
C GLU A 84 7.01 -0.79 7.63
N TYR A 85 5.94 0.00 7.64
CA TYR A 85 4.75 -0.26 6.82
C TYR A 85 4.83 0.50 5.50
N TYR A 86 4.76 -0.26 4.39
CA TYR A 86 4.62 0.31 3.06
C TYR A 86 3.16 0.22 2.57
N THR A 87 2.66 1.33 2.04
CA THR A 87 1.49 1.28 1.16
C THR A 87 1.84 0.47 -0.10
N LYS A 88 0.82 0.04 -0.85
CA LYS A 88 1.05 -0.69 -2.11
C LYS A 88 2.01 0.05 -3.05
N LYS A 89 1.81 1.37 -3.18
CA LYS A 89 2.62 2.21 -4.07
C LYS A 89 4.07 2.30 -3.58
N GLU A 90 4.26 2.57 -2.28
CA GLU A 90 5.61 2.65 -1.69
C GLU A 90 6.34 1.30 -1.79
N TYR A 91 5.64 0.19 -1.62
CA TYR A 91 6.22 -1.14 -1.80
C TYR A 91 6.66 -1.38 -3.24
N GLU A 92 5.84 -0.98 -4.23
CA GLU A 92 6.22 -1.07 -5.64
C GLU A 92 7.47 -0.23 -5.95
N GLU A 93 7.55 1.00 -5.41
CA GLU A 93 8.72 1.88 -5.52
C GLU A 93 9.96 1.27 -4.84
N GLN A 94 9.82 0.75 -3.63
CA GLN A 94 10.89 0.08 -2.88
C GLN A 94 11.42 -1.15 -3.62
N GLN A 95 10.54 -1.93 -4.25
CA GLN A 95 10.93 -3.08 -5.05
C GLN A 95 11.65 -2.68 -6.34
N LEU A 96 11.25 -1.57 -6.97
CA LEU A 96 11.96 -1.03 -8.13
C LEU A 96 13.39 -0.61 -7.76
N GLU A 97 13.53 0.14 -6.68
CA GLU A 97 14.84 0.55 -6.14
C GLU A 97 15.71 -0.67 -5.77
N SER A 98 15.15 -1.61 -4.99
CA SER A 98 15.86 -2.82 -4.56
C SER A 98 16.25 -3.74 -5.72
N SER A 99 15.48 -3.73 -6.81
CA SER A 99 15.80 -4.51 -8.02
C SER A 99 16.90 -3.88 -8.88
N GLY A 100 17.34 -2.66 -8.56
CA GLY A 100 18.24 -1.87 -9.39
C GLY A 100 17.63 -1.43 -10.73
N LYS A 101 16.31 -1.62 -10.92
CA LYS A 101 15.61 -1.22 -12.13
C LYS A 101 15.12 0.20 -11.98
N TYR A 102 15.98 1.15 -12.34
CA TYR A 102 15.59 2.54 -12.42
C TYR A 102 14.68 2.76 -13.64
N VAL A 103 13.40 3.05 -13.41
CA VAL A 103 12.44 3.38 -14.47
C VAL A 103 12.46 4.88 -14.69
N GLY A 104 12.81 5.31 -15.90
CA GLY A 104 12.78 6.72 -16.29
C GLY A 104 12.76 6.86 -17.80
N ILE A 105 12.64 8.10 -18.27
CA ILE A 105 12.67 8.38 -19.72
C ILE A 105 14.09 8.30 -20.31
N GLY A 106 15.12 8.13 -19.47
CA GLY A 106 16.53 8.07 -19.89
C GLY A 106 17.08 9.41 -20.35
N ALA A 107 16.96 10.42 -19.48
CA ALA A 107 17.54 11.75 -19.67
C ALA A 107 18.28 12.18 -18.40
N TYR A 108 19.44 12.82 -18.58
CA TYR A 108 20.17 13.54 -17.54
C TYR A 108 19.69 14.98 -17.52
N VAL A 109 19.49 15.51 -16.32
CA VAL A 109 19.04 16.88 -16.08
C VAL A 109 19.97 17.57 -15.09
N THR A 110 19.96 18.90 -15.12
CA THR A 110 20.58 19.74 -14.11
C THR A 110 19.59 20.82 -13.70
N GLN A 111 19.66 21.26 -12.46
CA GLN A 111 18.88 22.38 -11.96
C GLN A 111 19.81 23.58 -11.76
N ASN A 112 19.37 24.75 -12.20
CA ASN A 112 20.10 25.98 -11.92
C ASN A 112 19.78 26.49 -10.51
N ASP A 113 20.78 26.51 -9.63
CA ASP A 113 20.64 26.87 -8.21
C ASP A 113 20.09 28.29 -7.96
N LYS A 114 20.15 29.20 -8.93
CA LYS A 114 19.66 30.59 -8.78
C LYS A 114 18.27 30.83 -9.34
N THR A 115 17.80 29.98 -10.25
CA THR A 115 16.54 30.18 -10.97
C THR A 115 15.57 29.01 -10.81
N GLY A 116 16.00 27.88 -10.24
CA GLY A 116 15.21 26.66 -10.12
C GLY A 116 14.98 25.93 -11.44
N ILE A 117 15.45 26.47 -12.57
CA ILE A 117 15.18 25.94 -13.91
C ILE A 117 15.86 24.58 -14.11
N ILE A 118 15.06 23.58 -14.47
CA ILE A 118 15.54 22.24 -14.81
C ILE A 118 15.78 22.15 -16.31
N THR A 119 17.01 21.80 -16.70
CA THR A 119 17.44 21.70 -18.10
C THR A 119 18.00 20.31 -18.40
N ILE A 120 17.69 19.78 -19.57
CA ILE A 120 18.25 18.51 -20.06
C ILE A 120 19.71 18.71 -20.45
N THR A 121 20.60 17.91 -19.87
CA THR A 121 22.03 17.90 -20.19
C THR A 121 22.38 16.81 -21.19
N LYS A 122 21.66 15.67 -21.20
CA LYS A 122 21.88 14.59 -22.17
C LYS A 122 20.69 13.64 -22.22
N ALA A 123 20.22 13.28 -23.41
CA ALA A 123 19.35 12.13 -23.60
C ALA A 123 20.19 10.87 -23.88
N ILE A 124 19.90 9.76 -23.19
CA ILE A 124 20.57 8.47 -23.38
C ILE A 124 20.19 7.91 -24.76
N ASP A 125 21.14 7.33 -25.49
CA ASP A 125 20.85 6.73 -26.79
C ASP A 125 19.87 5.56 -26.65
N ASN A 126 18.97 5.41 -27.63
CA ASN A 126 17.86 4.45 -27.61
C ASN A 126 16.82 4.62 -26.48
N SER A 127 16.89 5.69 -25.67
CA SER A 127 15.92 5.96 -24.61
C SER A 127 14.60 6.55 -25.13
N PRO A 128 13.51 6.44 -24.34
CA PRO A 128 12.26 7.15 -24.62
C PRO A 128 12.45 8.67 -24.81
N ALA A 129 13.31 9.31 -24.01
CA ALA A 129 13.63 10.73 -24.13
C ALA A 129 14.22 11.08 -25.50
N LYS A 130 15.17 10.29 -25.99
CA LYS A 130 15.78 10.51 -27.32
C LYS A 130 14.77 10.28 -28.44
N LYS A 131 13.93 9.25 -28.33
CA LYS A 131 12.85 8.96 -29.28
C LYS A 131 11.78 10.06 -29.31
N ALA A 132 11.50 10.68 -28.16
CA ALA A 132 10.63 11.85 -28.04
C ALA A 132 11.26 13.15 -28.57
N GLY A 133 12.54 13.11 -28.97
CA GLY A 133 13.24 14.25 -29.56
C GLY A 133 13.82 15.24 -28.56
N LEU A 134 13.93 14.86 -27.28
CA LEU A 134 14.54 15.71 -26.25
C LEU A 134 16.03 15.92 -26.52
N LYS A 135 16.49 17.17 -26.34
CA LYS A 135 17.84 17.63 -26.67
C LYS A 135 18.51 18.32 -25.48
N LEU A 136 19.83 18.43 -25.57
CA LEU A 136 20.61 19.29 -24.70
C LEU A 136 20.06 20.72 -24.75
N GLY A 137 19.80 21.30 -23.59
CA GLY A 137 19.30 22.67 -23.45
C GLY A 137 17.77 22.78 -23.37
N ASP A 138 17.02 21.71 -23.57
CA ASP A 138 15.57 21.73 -23.38
C ASP A 138 15.23 21.99 -21.90
N VAL A 139 14.31 22.92 -21.67
CA VAL A 139 13.82 23.27 -20.33
C VAL A 139 12.59 22.43 -20.00
N ILE A 140 12.60 21.79 -18.84
CA ILE A 140 11.44 21.05 -18.32
C ILE A 140 10.58 22.04 -17.53
N ALA A 141 9.51 22.52 -18.16
CA ALA A 141 8.58 23.44 -17.51
C ALA A 141 7.59 22.71 -16.58
N GLN A 142 7.06 21.57 -17.01
CA GLN A 142 6.04 20.83 -16.29
C GLN A 142 6.19 19.31 -16.43
N VAL A 143 5.76 18.58 -15.40
CA VAL A 143 5.60 17.12 -15.42
C VAL A 143 4.18 16.78 -15.00
N ASN A 144 3.44 16.06 -15.86
CA ASN A 144 2.03 15.73 -15.62
C ASN A 144 1.15 16.95 -15.27
N GLY A 145 1.42 18.09 -15.92
CA GLY A 145 0.70 19.35 -15.69
C GLY A 145 1.06 20.09 -14.40
N LYS A 146 2.03 19.58 -13.62
CA LYS A 146 2.58 20.30 -12.46
C LYS A 146 3.84 21.03 -12.86
N GLU A 147 3.93 22.31 -12.51
CA GLU A 147 5.13 23.11 -12.71
C GLU A 147 6.29 22.57 -11.87
N VAL A 148 7.48 22.52 -12.49
CA VAL A 148 8.72 22.02 -11.84
C VAL A 148 9.83 23.05 -11.81
N THR A 149 9.55 24.27 -12.28
CA THR A 149 10.50 25.40 -12.35
C THR A 149 10.51 26.29 -11.10
N GLY A 150 10.01 25.79 -9.96
CA GLY A 150 9.95 26.54 -8.71
C GLY A 150 11.21 26.40 -7.85
N MET A 151 11.68 27.53 -7.33
CA MET A 151 12.28 27.54 -5.99
C MET A 151 11.12 27.54 -5.01
N ASP A 152 11.10 26.59 -4.07
CA ASP A 152 10.17 26.65 -2.92
C ASP A 152 10.34 27.97 -2.15
#